data_AF-A0A093UWZ1-F1
#
_entry.id   AF-A0A093UWZ1-F1
#
_cell.length_a   1.000
_cell.length_b   1.000
_cell.length_c   1.000
_cell.angle_alpha   90.00
_cell.angle_beta   90.00
_cell.angle_gamma   90.00
#
_symmetry.space_group_name_H-M   'P 1'
#
loop_
_entity.id
_entity.type
_entity.pdbx_description
1 polymer ?
#
loop_
_entity_poly.entity_id
_entity_poly.type
_entity_poly.pdbx_seq_one_letter_code
_entity_poly.pdbx_strand_id
1 'polypeptide(L)'
;TKWVSEHLVREAGKRGLRGSVIRAGYILGCSQTGTCNTDDFLIRFLKGSIQLHSRPRIVNTVNSVPVNHVARVVVAAALNPLEGVKVVHVTGHPRLRMNEYLSILEYYGYDVPEISYEDWKHDLEKYVSAGGQEKDQEQHALMPLFHFCVNDLPGNTKAPELDDRNAVKILKLDADHWTGVDESAGYGISREDVGRYLRYLCETGFISWPTGRGRPLPDIRLTADQLQVVGAVGGRGGGVSQ
;
A
#
# COMPACT_ATOMS: atom_id res chain seq x y z
N THR A 1 7.42 19.81 8.93
CA THR A 1 7.59 18.39 8.55
C THR A 1 6.97 17.50 9.63
N LYS A 2 6.69 16.21 9.35
CA LYS A 2 6.08 15.27 10.33
C LYS A 2 6.86 15.17 11.64
N TRP A 3 8.20 15.18 11.56
CA TRP A 3 9.09 15.13 12.73
C TRP A 3 8.91 16.34 13.66
N VAL A 4 8.79 17.56 13.10
CA VAL A 4 8.56 18.79 13.89
C VAL A 4 7.17 18.75 14.53
N SER A 5 6.14 18.35 13.77
CA SER A 5 4.78 18.21 14.30
C SER A 5 4.74 17.24 15.49
N GLU A 6 5.45 16.12 15.41
CA GLU A 6 5.51 15.17 16.51
C GLU A 6 6.17 15.75 17.76
N HIS A 7 7.24 16.55 17.61
CA HIS A 7 7.87 17.24 18.75
C HIS A 7 6.88 18.17 19.44
N LEU A 8 6.10 18.94 18.67
CA LEU A 8 5.07 19.82 19.23
C LEU A 8 4.00 19.05 20.00
N VAL A 9 3.52 17.92 19.46
CA VAL A 9 2.51 17.08 20.14
C VAL A 9 3.08 16.43 21.40
N ARG A 10 4.35 16.00 21.38
CA ARG A 10 5.04 15.48 22.57
C ARG A 10 5.19 16.54 23.67
N GLU A 11 5.55 17.78 23.30
CA GLU A 11 5.62 18.89 24.26
C GLU A 11 4.25 19.24 24.83
N ALA A 12 3.19 19.20 24.02
CA ALA A 12 1.82 19.33 24.53
C ALA A 12 1.47 18.19 25.51
N GLY A 13 1.92 16.96 25.22
CA GLY A 13 1.78 15.82 26.13
C GLY A 13 2.42 16.03 27.49
N LYS A 14 3.62 16.64 27.54
CA LYS A 14 4.29 17.01 28.80
C LYS A 14 3.51 18.05 29.61
N ARG A 15 2.64 18.82 28.94
CA ARG A 15 1.79 19.86 29.56
C ARG A 15 0.39 19.37 29.92
N GLY A 16 0.16 18.05 29.85
CA GLY A 16 -1.09 17.42 30.29
C GLY A 16 -2.05 17.00 29.16
N LEU A 17 -1.69 17.24 27.89
CA LEU A 17 -2.47 16.66 26.79
C LEU A 17 -2.39 15.13 26.84
N ARG A 18 -3.53 14.46 26.69
CA ARG A 18 -3.63 13.01 26.55
C ARG A 18 -3.94 12.67 25.10
N GLY A 19 -3.23 11.69 24.54
CA GLY A 19 -3.48 11.27 23.17
C GLY A 19 -2.39 10.36 22.62
N SER A 20 -2.40 10.18 21.31
CA SER A 20 -1.49 9.27 20.63
C SER A 20 -0.96 9.88 19.33
N VAL A 21 0.30 9.60 19.02
CA VAL A 21 0.89 9.83 17.71
C VAL A 21 0.87 8.50 16.96
N ILE A 22 0.01 8.40 15.95
CA ILE A 22 -0.13 7.19 15.14
C ILE A 22 0.91 7.20 14.02
N ARG A 23 1.71 6.13 13.96
CA ARG A 23 2.75 5.92 12.96
C ARG A 23 2.51 4.61 12.23
N ALA A 24 1.84 4.67 11.08
CA ALA A 24 1.60 3.51 10.25
C ALA A 24 2.76 3.26 9.26
N GLY A 25 2.92 2.00 8.86
CA GLY A 25 3.65 1.64 7.64
C GLY A 25 2.91 2.11 6.37
N TYR A 26 3.21 1.47 5.23
CA TYR A 26 2.44 1.68 4.01
C TYR A 26 0.98 1.30 4.23
N ILE A 27 0.07 2.26 4.04
CA ILE A 27 -1.36 2.05 4.19
C ILE A 27 -1.91 1.65 2.83
N LEU A 28 -2.22 0.36 2.67
CA LEU A 28 -2.80 -0.16 1.42
C LEU A 28 -4.32 -0.16 1.48
N GLY A 29 -4.93 -0.81 0.50
CA GLY A 29 -6.38 -0.84 0.34
C GLY A 29 -7.12 -1.46 1.52
N CYS A 30 -8.45 -1.36 1.44
CA CYS A 30 -9.34 -2.04 2.36
C CYS A 30 -9.28 -3.55 2.11
N SER A 31 -8.96 -4.33 3.15
CA SER A 31 -8.87 -5.80 3.02
C SER A 31 -10.19 -6.45 2.59
N GLN A 32 -11.34 -5.79 2.80
CA GLN A 32 -12.66 -6.33 2.46
C GLN A 32 -13.12 -5.95 1.05
N THR A 33 -12.93 -4.68 0.65
CA THR A 33 -13.48 -4.16 -0.62
C THR A 33 -12.44 -4.08 -1.75
N GLY A 34 -11.16 -4.18 -1.42
CA GLY A 34 -10.07 -3.98 -2.39
C GLY A 34 -9.80 -2.51 -2.74
N THR A 35 -10.63 -1.57 -2.27
CA THR A 35 -10.50 -0.14 -2.57
C THR A 35 -9.15 0.38 -2.09
N CYS A 36 -8.31 0.85 -3.01
CA CYS A 36 -6.97 1.36 -2.72
C CYS A 36 -6.69 2.68 -3.45
N ASN A 37 -5.70 3.42 -2.93
CA ASN A 37 -5.20 4.64 -3.56
C ASN A 37 -4.24 4.29 -4.71
N THR A 38 -4.56 4.70 -5.93
CA THR A 38 -3.72 4.49 -7.13
C THR A 38 -2.43 5.28 -7.12
N ASP A 39 -2.32 6.30 -6.25
CA ASP A 39 -1.10 7.08 -6.08
C ASP A 39 -0.10 6.45 -5.10
N ASP A 40 -0.49 5.39 -4.37
CA ASP A 40 0.41 4.69 -3.45
C ASP A 40 1.58 4.01 -4.18
N PHE A 41 2.77 4.04 -3.56
CA PHE A 41 3.98 3.48 -4.16
C PHE A 41 3.85 1.98 -4.45
N LEU A 42 3.35 1.17 -3.52
CA LEU A 42 3.27 -0.28 -3.72
C LEU A 42 2.21 -0.64 -4.76
N ILE A 43 1.12 0.12 -4.82
CA ILE A 43 0.11 -0.02 -5.89
C ILE A 43 0.69 0.34 -7.27
N ARG A 44 1.43 1.45 -7.36
CA ARG A 44 2.17 1.82 -8.58
C ARG A 44 3.23 0.79 -8.93
N PHE A 45 3.83 0.14 -7.95
CA PHE A 45 4.84 -0.89 -8.17
C PHE A 45 4.22 -2.15 -8.79
N LEU A 46 3.04 -2.59 -8.32
CA LEU A 46 2.29 -3.66 -8.99
C LEU A 46 2.03 -3.33 -10.46
N LYS A 47 1.50 -2.13 -10.73
CA LYS A 47 1.24 -1.68 -12.12
C LYS A 47 2.52 -1.57 -12.95
N GLY A 48 3.58 -0.99 -12.39
CA GLY A 48 4.86 -0.85 -13.08
C GLY A 48 5.48 -2.20 -13.44
N SER A 49 5.37 -3.20 -12.56
CA SER A 49 5.79 -4.56 -12.88
C SER A 49 4.99 -5.17 -14.03
N ILE A 50 3.67 -4.93 -14.08
CA ILE A 50 2.82 -5.37 -15.21
C ILE A 50 3.27 -4.66 -16.51
N GLN A 51 3.50 -3.35 -16.47
CA GLN A 51 3.92 -2.57 -17.64
C GLN A 51 5.30 -2.98 -18.18
N LEU A 52 6.22 -3.38 -17.30
CA LEU A 52 7.56 -3.85 -17.67
C LEU A 52 7.62 -5.36 -17.97
N HIS A 53 6.52 -6.09 -17.81
CA HIS A 53 6.50 -7.56 -17.92
C HIS A 53 7.59 -8.25 -17.09
N SER A 54 7.91 -7.68 -15.92
CA SER A 54 8.97 -8.17 -15.04
C SER A 54 8.86 -7.57 -13.63
N ARG A 55 9.44 -8.27 -12.64
CA ARG A 55 9.51 -7.78 -11.25
C ARG A 55 10.92 -7.92 -10.68
N PRO A 56 11.42 -6.94 -9.91
CA PRO A 56 12.76 -7.01 -9.34
C PRO A 56 12.79 -7.91 -8.11
N ARG A 57 13.87 -8.67 -7.96
CA ARG A 57 14.16 -9.43 -6.74
C ARG A 57 14.64 -8.50 -5.61
N ILE A 58 13.74 -8.17 -4.69
CA ILE A 58 14.05 -7.40 -3.47
C ILE A 58 13.59 -8.20 -2.25
N VAL A 59 14.52 -8.53 -1.34
CA VAL A 59 14.27 -9.42 -0.20
C VAL A 59 13.92 -8.68 1.11
N ASN A 60 13.85 -7.35 1.07
CA ASN A 60 13.46 -6.54 2.22
C ASN A 60 12.00 -6.80 2.58
N THR A 61 11.70 -6.81 3.87
CA THR A 61 10.32 -6.81 4.37
C THR A 61 9.64 -5.48 4.10
N VAL A 62 8.37 -5.53 3.70
CA VAL A 62 7.52 -4.38 3.47
C VAL A 62 6.58 -4.23 4.66
N ASN A 63 6.76 -3.17 5.43
CA ASN A 63 5.82 -2.84 6.50
C ASN A 63 4.55 -2.21 5.90
N SER A 64 3.59 -3.05 5.52
CA SER A 64 2.32 -2.65 4.93
C SER A 64 1.14 -3.15 5.76
N VAL A 65 0.08 -2.34 5.82
CA VAL A 65 -1.11 -2.55 6.65
C VAL A 65 -2.37 -2.13 5.88
N PRO A 66 -3.49 -2.83 6.04
CA PRO A 66 -4.73 -2.46 5.35
C PRO A 66 -5.38 -1.25 6.04
N VAL A 67 -5.98 -0.34 5.26
CA VAL A 67 -6.51 0.94 5.77
C VAL A 67 -7.55 0.79 6.87
N ASN A 68 -8.40 -0.24 6.80
CA ASN A 68 -9.43 -0.51 7.81
C ASN A 68 -8.82 -0.91 9.15
N HIS A 69 -7.66 -1.60 9.18
CA HIS A 69 -6.95 -1.86 10.43
C HIS A 69 -6.34 -0.57 11.01
N VAL A 70 -5.73 0.27 10.17
CA VAL A 70 -5.19 1.56 10.62
C VAL A 70 -6.29 2.44 11.20
N ALA A 71 -7.44 2.54 10.53
CA ALA A 71 -8.60 3.28 11.01
C ALA A 71 -9.09 2.76 12.37
N ARG A 72 -9.15 1.43 12.55
CA ARG A 72 -9.46 0.80 13.84
C ARG A 72 -8.48 1.24 14.92
N VAL A 73 -7.17 1.16 14.67
CA VAL A 73 -6.16 1.57 15.66
C VAL A 73 -6.27 3.06 16.01
N VAL A 74 -6.57 3.92 15.03
CA VAL A 74 -6.79 5.35 15.28
C VAL A 74 -7.97 5.57 16.23
N VAL A 75 -9.11 4.94 15.97
CA VAL A 75 -10.31 5.06 16.81
C VAL A 75 -10.05 4.49 18.21
N ALA A 76 -9.49 3.28 18.29
CA ALA A 76 -9.14 2.64 19.55
C ALA A 76 -8.17 3.50 20.37
N ALA A 77 -7.18 4.13 19.74
CA ALA A 77 -6.21 4.99 20.41
C ALA A 77 -6.80 6.32 20.89
N ALA A 78 -7.82 6.84 20.20
CA ALA A 78 -8.55 8.04 20.62
C ALA A 78 -9.46 7.76 21.81
N LEU A 79 -10.11 6.59 21.85
CA LEU A 79 -11.04 6.18 22.92
C LEU A 79 -10.33 5.59 24.14
N ASN A 80 -9.12 5.04 23.96
CA ASN A 80 -8.34 4.40 25.01
C ASN A 80 -6.94 5.04 25.13
N PRO A 81 -6.84 6.36 25.40
CA PRO A 81 -5.56 7.04 25.42
C PRO A 81 -4.71 6.55 26.60
N LEU A 82 -3.49 6.11 26.27
CA LEU A 82 -2.47 5.78 27.26
C LEU A 82 -2.03 7.04 28.03
N GLU A 83 -1.29 6.85 29.12
CA GLU A 83 -0.81 7.96 29.94
C GLU A 83 0.13 8.90 29.15
N GLY A 84 -0.24 10.19 29.10
CA GLY A 84 0.44 11.21 28.30
C GLY A 84 0.18 11.08 26.79
N VAL A 85 1.12 11.56 25.98
CA VAL A 85 1.13 11.34 24.53
C VAL A 85 2.09 10.20 24.21
N LYS A 86 1.57 9.07 23.72
CA LYS A 86 2.37 7.91 23.33
C LYS A 86 2.43 7.74 21.81
N VAL A 87 3.54 7.18 21.32
CA VAL A 87 3.63 6.74 19.94
C VAL A 87 2.99 5.37 19.81
N VAL A 88 2.13 5.22 18.82
CA VAL A 88 1.47 3.96 18.47
C VAL A 88 1.92 3.59 17.06
N HIS A 89 2.84 2.64 16.97
CA HIS A 89 3.26 2.09 15.68
C HIS A 89 2.20 1.10 15.19
N VAL A 90 1.77 1.25 13.94
CA VAL A 90 0.87 0.30 13.26
C VAL A 90 1.71 -0.43 12.23
N THR A 91 2.00 -1.69 12.51
CA THR A 91 2.88 -2.50 11.69
C THR A 91 2.17 -3.75 11.17
N GLY A 92 2.57 -4.21 9.97
CA GLY A 92 2.00 -5.39 9.33
C GLY A 92 2.41 -6.68 10.02
N HIS A 93 1.45 -7.57 10.26
CA HIS A 93 1.64 -8.90 10.82
C HIS A 93 0.90 -9.97 9.99
N PRO A 94 1.58 -10.84 9.24
CA PRO A 94 3.03 -10.84 8.97
C PRO A 94 3.45 -9.73 8.00
N ARG A 95 4.75 -9.43 7.94
CA ARG A 95 5.36 -8.61 6.89
C ARG A 95 5.82 -9.51 5.74
N LEU A 96 5.31 -9.27 4.53
CA LEU A 96 5.83 -9.90 3.32
C LEU A 96 7.16 -9.27 2.92
N ARG A 97 8.05 -10.04 2.30
CA ARG A 97 9.15 -9.48 1.53
C ARG A 97 8.61 -8.84 0.24
N MET A 98 9.33 -7.86 -0.30
CA MET A 98 8.91 -7.19 -1.54
C MET A 98 8.75 -8.17 -2.69
N ASN A 99 9.69 -9.12 -2.85
CA ASN A 99 9.58 -10.14 -3.89
C ASN A 99 8.40 -11.10 -3.66
N GLU A 100 8.08 -11.44 -2.41
CA GLU A 100 6.88 -12.22 -2.07
C GLU A 100 5.60 -11.44 -2.43
N TYR A 101 5.54 -10.15 -2.10
CA TYR A 101 4.43 -9.27 -2.45
C TYR A 101 4.24 -9.17 -3.97
N LEU A 102 5.30 -8.94 -4.75
CA LEU A 102 5.21 -8.83 -6.20
C LEU A 102 4.93 -10.18 -6.89
N SER A 103 5.40 -11.30 -6.33
CA SER A 103 5.10 -12.64 -6.86
C SER A 103 3.62 -12.99 -6.89
N ILE A 104 2.79 -12.27 -6.13
CA ILE A 104 1.34 -12.44 -6.12
C ILE A 104 0.72 -12.10 -7.48
N LEU A 105 1.37 -11.25 -8.28
CA LEU A 105 0.95 -10.96 -9.66
C LEU A 105 0.92 -12.25 -10.51
N GLU A 106 2.00 -13.04 -10.51
CA GLU A 106 2.06 -14.32 -11.22
C GLU A 106 1.05 -15.33 -10.68
N TYR A 107 0.81 -15.34 -9.36
CA TYR A 107 -0.22 -16.19 -8.76
C TYR A 107 -1.62 -15.94 -9.34
N TYR A 108 -1.92 -14.70 -9.73
CA TYR A 108 -3.19 -14.29 -10.35
C TYR A 108 -3.13 -14.23 -11.88
N GLY A 109 -2.04 -14.68 -12.51
CA GLY A 109 -1.96 -14.86 -13.96
C GLY A 109 -1.39 -13.67 -14.74
N TYR A 110 -0.72 -12.72 -14.08
CA TYR A 110 0.09 -11.71 -14.76
C TYR A 110 1.46 -12.30 -15.13
N ASP A 111 1.93 -12.03 -16.36
CA ASP A 111 3.25 -12.45 -16.82
C ASP A 111 4.32 -11.42 -16.41
N VAL A 112 4.89 -11.64 -15.22
CA VAL A 112 5.88 -10.74 -14.59
C VAL A 112 6.99 -11.55 -13.89
N PRO A 113 7.85 -12.26 -14.64
CA PRO A 113 8.92 -13.07 -14.05
C PRO A 113 9.87 -12.26 -13.17
N GLU A 114 10.44 -12.94 -12.17
CA GLU A 114 11.48 -12.35 -11.31
C GLU A 114 12.80 -12.20 -12.07
N ILE A 115 13.38 -11.01 -12.01
CA ILE A 115 14.73 -10.71 -12.53
C ILE A 115 15.56 -9.98 -11.47
N SER A 116 16.86 -9.78 -11.72
CA SER A 116 17.71 -8.99 -10.82
C SER A 116 17.22 -7.54 -10.74
N TYR A 117 17.54 -6.83 -9.64
CA TYR A 117 17.19 -5.42 -9.53
C TYR A 117 17.91 -4.59 -10.61
N GLU A 118 19.15 -4.92 -10.92
CA GLU A 118 19.97 -4.26 -11.94
C GLU A 118 19.36 -4.42 -13.34
N ASP A 119 18.92 -5.63 -13.71
CA ASP A 119 18.25 -5.87 -14.99
C ASP A 119 16.91 -5.13 -15.05
N TRP A 120 16.11 -5.21 -13.98
CA TRP A 120 14.82 -4.52 -13.91
C TRP A 120 14.97 -3.00 -13.99
N LYS A 121 15.98 -2.44 -13.31
CA LYS A 121 16.30 -1.02 -13.37
C LYS A 121 16.64 -0.61 -14.80
N HIS A 122 17.47 -1.39 -15.49
CA HIS A 122 17.85 -1.13 -16.89
C HIS A 122 16.63 -1.14 -17.80
N ASP A 123 15.70 -2.08 -17.61
CA ASP A 123 14.46 -2.14 -18.38
C ASP A 123 13.55 -0.94 -18.10
N LEU A 124 13.45 -0.50 -16.84
CA LEU A 124 12.74 0.74 -16.49
C LEU A 124 13.38 1.98 -17.14
N GLU A 125 14.71 2.12 -17.10
CA GLU A 125 15.44 3.23 -17.72
C GLU A 125 15.24 3.26 -19.24
N LYS A 126 15.26 2.10 -19.89
CA LYS A 126 14.96 1.97 -21.32
C LYS A 126 13.53 2.35 -21.65
N TYR A 127 12.56 1.84 -20.89
CA TYR A 127 11.13 2.15 -21.10
C TYR A 127 10.89 3.66 -21.08
N VAL A 128 11.52 4.36 -20.13
CA VAL A 128 11.38 5.82 -19.99
C VAL A 128 12.16 6.58 -21.06
N SER A 129 13.34 6.11 -21.46
CA SER A 129 14.20 6.77 -22.45
C SER A 129 13.72 6.57 -23.90
N ALA A 130 13.05 5.46 -24.19
CA ALA A 130 12.55 5.10 -25.52
C ALA A 130 11.28 5.86 -25.94
N GLY A 131 10.89 6.94 -25.24
CA GLY A 131 9.66 7.72 -25.40
C GLY A 131 9.45 8.47 -26.72
N GLY A 132 9.63 7.79 -27.87
CA GLY A 132 9.56 8.37 -29.22
C GLY A 132 8.60 7.69 -30.20
N GLN A 133 8.02 6.51 -29.93
CA GLN A 133 7.07 5.88 -30.87
C GLN A 133 5.72 5.43 -30.25
N GLU A 134 5.61 5.37 -28.92
CA GLU A 134 4.37 4.99 -28.22
C GLU A 134 3.85 6.13 -27.33
N LYS A 135 3.85 7.37 -27.84
CA LYS A 135 3.22 8.50 -27.13
C LYS A 135 1.70 8.40 -26.97
N ASP A 136 1.08 7.38 -27.59
CA ASP A 136 -0.36 7.12 -27.51
C ASP A 136 -0.72 6.11 -26.41
N GLN A 137 0.25 5.57 -25.66
CA GLN A 137 0.01 4.63 -24.57
C GLN A 137 0.54 5.17 -23.23
N GLU A 138 -0.25 4.94 -22.18
CA GLU A 138 -0.16 5.51 -20.83
C GLU A 138 1.27 5.66 -20.25
N GLN A 139 1.53 6.77 -19.55
CA GLN A 139 2.79 6.99 -18.83
C GLN A 139 3.08 5.84 -17.83
N HIS A 140 4.35 5.43 -17.72
CA HIS A 140 4.76 4.40 -16.76
C HIS A 140 4.39 4.78 -15.31
N ALA A 141 3.81 3.84 -14.56
CA ALA A 141 3.24 4.09 -13.24
C ALA A 141 4.26 4.57 -12.20
N LEU A 142 5.53 4.24 -12.38
CA LEU A 142 6.63 4.65 -11.50
C LEU A 142 7.27 6.00 -11.86
N MET A 143 6.82 6.70 -12.91
CA MET A 143 7.42 7.99 -13.29
C MET A 143 7.50 9.02 -12.16
N PRO A 144 6.47 9.22 -11.32
CA PRO A 144 6.56 10.15 -10.19
C PRO A 144 7.64 9.80 -9.16
N LEU A 145 8.09 8.54 -9.15
CA LEU A 145 9.05 7.98 -8.20
C LEU A 145 10.28 7.39 -8.92
N PHE A 146 10.55 7.83 -10.16
CA PHE A 146 11.59 7.25 -11.00
C PHE A 146 12.96 7.29 -10.30
N HIS A 147 13.40 8.45 -9.82
CA HIS A 147 14.67 8.59 -9.10
C HIS A 147 14.76 7.75 -7.82
N PHE A 148 13.63 7.54 -7.13
CA PHE A 148 13.56 6.65 -5.98
C PHE A 148 13.82 5.19 -6.39
N CYS A 149 13.31 4.78 -7.55
CA CYS A 149 13.43 3.43 -8.09
C CYS A 149 14.79 3.12 -8.72
N VAL A 150 15.47 4.09 -9.36
CA VAL A 150 16.72 3.81 -10.10
C VAL A 150 17.99 4.05 -9.28
N ASN A 151 17.94 4.83 -8.20
CA ASN A 151 19.17 5.15 -7.44
C ASN A 151 19.65 3.96 -6.59
N ASP A 152 18.79 3.41 -5.73
CA ASP A 152 19.05 2.23 -4.89
C ASP A 152 17.74 1.77 -4.24
N LEU A 153 16.84 1.18 -5.03
CA LEU A 153 15.54 0.73 -4.50
C LEU A 153 15.70 -0.29 -3.34
N PRO A 154 16.62 -1.28 -3.40
CA PRO A 154 16.88 -2.15 -2.27
C PRO A 154 17.38 -1.40 -1.02
N GLY A 155 18.20 -0.37 -1.12
CA GLY A 155 18.57 0.45 0.03
C GLY A 155 17.41 1.29 0.56
N ASN A 156 16.69 1.94 -0.35
CA ASN A 156 15.60 2.87 -0.07
C ASN A 156 14.34 2.21 0.53
N THR A 157 14.17 0.90 0.34
CA THR A 157 13.01 0.13 0.82
C THR A 157 13.28 -0.67 2.09
N LYS A 158 14.43 -0.47 2.75
CA LYS A 158 14.70 -1.10 4.05
C LYS A 158 13.77 -0.54 5.12
N ALA A 159 12.77 -1.32 5.49
CA ALA A 159 11.87 -0.97 6.58
C ALA A 159 12.56 -1.19 7.94
N PRO A 160 12.47 -0.23 8.88
CA PRO A 160 12.92 -0.46 10.25
C PRO A 160 12.03 -1.49 10.95
N GLU A 161 12.63 -2.24 11.87
CA GLU A 161 11.86 -3.00 12.86
C GLU A 161 11.33 -2.04 13.92
N LEU A 162 10.01 -2.09 14.13
CA LEU A 162 9.29 -1.18 15.01
C LEU A 162 8.50 -2.00 16.02
N ASP A 163 8.55 -1.56 17.26
CA ASP A 163 7.78 -2.13 18.37
C ASP A 163 6.38 -1.52 18.42
N ASP A 164 5.37 -2.38 18.39
CA ASP A 164 3.95 -2.04 18.36
C ASP A 164 3.20 -2.37 19.66
N ARG A 165 3.91 -2.61 20.77
CA ARG A 165 3.30 -2.94 22.08
C ARG A 165 2.19 -1.98 22.52
N ASN A 166 2.28 -0.71 22.14
CA ASN A 166 1.26 0.29 22.45
C ASN A 166 -0.01 0.07 21.63
N ALA A 167 0.10 -0.33 20.36
CA ALA A 167 -1.05 -0.70 19.53
C ALA A 167 -1.73 -1.96 20.09
N VAL A 168 -0.93 -2.98 20.43
CA VAL A 168 -1.42 -4.21 21.07
C VAL A 168 -2.20 -3.88 22.35
N LYS A 169 -1.61 -3.05 23.24
CA LYS A 169 -2.26 -2.65 24.50
C LYS A 169 -3.57 -1.89 24.26
N ILE A 170 -3.57 -0.95 23.32
CA ILE A 170 -4.76 -0.15 22.98
C ILE A 170 -5.88 -1.02 22.42
N LEU A 171 -5.57 -1.96 21.53
CA LEU A 171 -6.57 -2.85 20.92
C LEU A 171 -7.18 -3.82 21.93
N LYS A 172 -6.40 -4.28 22.92
CA LYS A 172 -6.95 -5.07 24.04
C LYS A 172 -7.91 -4.25 24.90
N LEU A 173 -7.53 -3.02 25.26
CA LEU A 173 -8.42 -2.11 25.98
C LEU A 173 -9.70 -1.80 25.18
N ASP A 174 -9.58 -1.66 23.86
CA ASP A 174 -10.73 -1.41 22.99
C ASP A 174 -11.69 -2.60 22.93
N ALA A 175 -11.15 -3.82 22.91
CA ALA A 175 -11.93 -5.05 23.05
C ALA A 175 -12.67 -5.10 24.39
N ASP A 176 -11.97 -4.81 25.49
CA ASP A 176 -12.52 -4.87 26.84
C ASP A 176 -13.58 -3.79 27.11
N HIS A 177 -13.36 -2.56 26.60
CA HIS A 177 -14.20 -1.40 26.91
C HIS A 177 -15.34 -1.17 25.92
N TRP A 178 -15.18 -1.53 24.64
CA TRP A 178 -16.08 -1.04 23.58
C TRP A 178 -16.58 -2.12 22.62
N THR A 179 -15.69 -2.95 22.07
CA THR A 179 -16.03 -3.76 20.89
C THR A 179 -16.29 -5.23 21.19
N GLY A 180 -15.72 -5.78 22.27
CA GLY A 180 -15.73 -7.21 22.56
C GLY A 180 -14.90 -8.07 21.59
N VAL A 181 -14.08 -7.46 20.72
CA VAL A 181 -13.28 -8.16 19.70
C VAL A 181 -11.80 -7.83 19.88
N ASP A 182 -11.00 -8.83 20.27
CA ASP A 182 -9.54 -8.66 20.40
C ASP A 182 -8.85 -8.75 19.04
N GLU A 183 -8.40 -7.60 18.55
CA GLU A 183 -7.72 -7.43 17.28
C GLU A 183 -6.22 -7.15 17.45
N SER A 184 -5.68 -7.41 18.64
CA SER A 184 -4.32 -7.05 19.05
C SER A 184 -3.22 -7.90 18.42
N ALA A 185 -3.57 -9.00 17.74
CA ALA A 185 -2.63 -9.77 16.93
C ALA A 185 -2.12 -9.00 15.70
N GLY A 186 -2.84 -7.93 15.30
CA GLY A 186 -2.47 -7.08 14.17
C GLY A 186 -2.84 -7.67 12.81
N TYR A 187 -2.64 -6.86 11.76
CA TYR A 187 -2.99 -7.21 10.39
C TYR A 187 -1.87 -6.82 9.43
N GLY A 188 -1.36 -7.80 8.69
CA GLY A 188 -0.53 -7.61 7.50
C GLY A 188 -1.37 -7.59 6.23
N ILE A 189 -0.68 -7.56 5.10
CA ILE A 189 -1.29 -7.70 3.77
C ILE A 189 -1.15 -9.14 3.32
N SER A 190 -2.28 -9.83 3.16
CA SER A 190 -2.30 -11.20 2.67
C SER A 190 -2.31 -11.26 1.15
N ARG A 191 -2.07 -12.46 0.60
CA ARG A 191 -2.20 -12.72 -0.84
C ARG A 191 -3.60 -12.41 -1.35
N GLU A 192 -4.62 -12.74 -0.56
CA GLU A 192 -6.01 -12.52 -0.94
C GLU A 192 -6.37 -11.03 -0.95
N ASP A 193 -5.81 -10.24 -0.03
CA ASP A 193 -5.98 -8.78 -0.02
C ASP A 193 -5.39 -8.16 -1.28
N VAL A 194 -4.20 -8.58 -1.69
CA VAL A 194 -3.59 -8.15 -2.96
C VAL A 194 -4.46 -8.56 -4.15
N GLY A 195 -5.02 -9.77 -4.14
CA GLY A 195 -6.00 -10.19 -5.14
C GLY A 195 -7.20 -9.26 -5.24
N ARG A 196 -7.77 -8.82 -4.11
CA ARG A 196 -8.88 -7.85 -4.08
C ARG A 196 -8.43 -6.47 -4.58
N TYR A 197 -7.21 -6.03 -4.26
CA TYR A 197 -6.64 -4.80 -4.83
C TYR A 197 -6.55 -4.90 -6.35
N LEU A 198 -5.97 -5.98 -6.87
CA LEU A 198 -5.87 -6.21 -8.32
C LEU A 198 -7.25 -6.23 -8.99
N ARG A 199 -8.24 -6.90 -8.38
CA ARG A 199 -9.64 -6.85 -8.86
C ARG A 199 -10.14 -5.41 -8.94
N TYR A 200 -10.01 -4.64 -7.87
CA TYR A 200 -10.44 -3.24 -7.83
C TYR A 200 -9.73 -2.38 -8.89
N LEU A 201 -8.43 -2.61 -9.10
CA LEU A 201 -7.65 -1.89 -10.12
C LEU A 201 -8.06 -2.28 -11.54
N CYS A 202 -8.47 -3.53 -11.79
CA CYS A 202 -9.03 -3.94 -13.08
C CYS A 202 -10.41 -3.32 -13.32
N GLU A 203 -11.29 -3.33 -12.31
CA GLU A 203 -12.64 -2.74 -12.41
C GLU A 203 -12.57 -1.22 -12.63
N THR A 204 -11.58 -0.54 -12.05
CA THR A 204 -11.34 0.90 -12.27
C THR A 204 -10.66 1.22 -13.60
N GLY A 205 -10.25 0.21 -14.37
CA GLY A 205 -9.45 0.39 -15.59
C GLY A 205 -8.02 0.89 -15.33
N PHE A 206 -7.56 0.86 -14.08
CA PHE A 206 -6.20 1.28 -13.72
C PHE A 206 -5.14 0.27 -14.17
N ILE A 207 -5.46 -1.03 -14.19
CA ILE A 207 -4.62 -2.08 -14.79
C ILE A 207 -5.47 -2.96 -15.72
N SER A 208 -4.81 -3.66 -16.64
CA SER A 208 -5.43 -4.68 -17.45
C SER A 208 -5.74 -5.94 -16.65
N TRP A 209 -6.73 -6.72 -17.11
CA TRP A 209 -7.01 -8.04 -16.58
C TRP A 209 -5.85 -9.01 -16.86
N PRO A 210 -5.57 -9.96 -15.94
CA PRO A 210 -4.56 -10.99 -16.20
C PRO A 210 -4.98 -11.88 -17.36
N THR A 211 -4.04 -12.21 -18.24
CA THR A 211 -4.27 -13.02 -19.45
C THR A 211 -3.64 -14.41 -19.38
N GLY A 212 -2.72 -14.62 -18.43
CA GLY A 212 -2.00 -15.88 -18.23
C GLY A 212 -2.78 -16.90 -17.40
N ARG A 213 -2.15 -18.06 -17.17
CA ARG A 213 -2.68 -19.09 -16.27
C ARG A 213 -2.41 -18.67 -14.82
N GLY A 214 -3.47 -18.50 -14.03
CA GLY A 214 -3.38 -18.16 -12.62
C GLY A 214 -4.70 -18.42 -11.89
N ARG A 215 -4.72 -18.18 -10.58
CA ARG A 215 -5.98 -18.20 -9.82
C ARG A 215 -6.84 -17.01 -10.25
N PRO A 216 -8.18 -17.12 -10.33
CA PRO A 216 -9.01 -15.96 -10.59
C PRO A 216 -8.86 -14.91 -9.48
N LEU A 217 -8.95 -13.63 -9.87
CA LEU A 217 -9.02 -12.53 -8.92
C LEU A 217 -10.26 -12.69 -8.03
N PRO A 218 -10.15 -12.51 -6.70
CA PRO A 218 -11.29 -12.61 -5.79
C PRO A 218 -12.39 -11.62 -6.16
N ASP A 219 -13.64 -12.02 -5.97
CA ASP A 219 -14.77 -11.10 -6.13
C ASP A 219 -14.73 -10.01 -5.05
N ILE A 220 -15.08 -8.79 -5.45
CA ILE A 220 -15.24 -7.65 -4.55
C ILE A 220 -16.65 -7.08 -4.68
N ARG A 221 -17.19 -6.56 -3.58
CA ARG A 221 -18.44 -5.80 -3.60
C ARG A 221 -18.11 -4.32 -3.63
N LEU A 222 -18.35 -3.67 -4.76
CA LEU A 222 -18.26 -2.22 -4.88
C LEU A 222 -19.63 -1.59 -4.67
N THR A 223 -19.67 -0.53 -3.87
CA THR A 223 -20.86 0.31 -3.72
C THR A 223 -21.10 1.15 -4.98
N ALA A 224 -22.31 1.66 -5.17
CA ALA A 224 -22.65 2.52 -6.31
C ALA A 224 -21.74 3.75 -6.41
N ASP A 225 -21.39 4.36 -5.28
CA ASP A 225 -20.50 5.52 -5.23
C ASP A 225 -19.07 5.15 -5.63
N GLN A 226 -18.59 3.98 -5.22
CA GLN A 226 -17.28 3.47 -5.65
C GLN A 226 -17.25 3.15 -7.15
N LEU A 227 -18.36 2.67 -7.71
CA LEU A 227 -18.52 2.45 -9.15
C LEU A 227 -18.57 3.77 -9.94
N GLN A 228 -19.07 4.86 -9.35
CA GLN A 228 -18.98 6.20 -9.96
C GLN A 228 -17.54 6.73 -9.97
N VAL A 229 -16.77 6.51 -8.90
CA VAL A 229 -15.34 6.87 -8.86
C VAL A 229 -14.54 6.05 -9.88
N VAL A 230 -14.82 4.75 -10.02
CA VAL A 230 -14.33 3.88 -11.10
C VAL A 230 -14.55 4.52 -12.48
N GLY A 231 -15.77 5.00 -12.75
CA GLY A 231 -16.10 5.67 -14.01
C GLY A 231 -15.43 7.04 -14.21
N ALA A 232 -15.11 7.75 -13.12
CA ALA A 232 -14.49 9.08 -13.16
C ALA A 232 -12.94 9.07 -13.25
N VAL A 233 -12.29 8.02 -12.73
CA VAL A 233 -10.81 7.89 -12.77
C VAL A 233 -10.31 7.58 -14.19
N GLY A 234 -11.16 7.00 -15.06
CA GLY A 234 -10.87 6.83 -16.50
C GLY A 234 -10.78 8.12 -17.33
N GLY A 235 -10.90 9.31 -16.71
CA GLY A 235 -11.06 10.59 -17.39
C GLY A 235 -9.92 11.60 -17.31
N ARG A 236 -8.71 11.26 -16.84
CA ARG A 236 -7.57 12.21 -16.80
C ARG A 236 -6.44 11.88 -17.78
N GLY A 237 -6.78 11.24 -18.90
CA GLY A 237 -5.87 10.94 -20.01
C GLY A 237 -6.31 11.42 -21.40
N GLY A 238 -7.38 12.22 -21.52
CA GLY A 238 -7.85 12.68 -22.82
C GLY A 238 -8.91 13.76 -22.69
N GLY A 239 -8.46 15.01 -22.59
CA GLY A 239 -9.35 16.15 -22.82
C GLY A 239 -9.75 16.16 -24.30
N VAL A 240 -10.95 15.68 -24.58
CA VAL A 240 -11.60 15.92 -25.88
C VAL A 240 -11.87 17.42 -25.96
N SER A 241 -11.18 18.08 -26.88
CA SER A 241 -11.49 19.44 -27.29
C SER A 241 -12.92 19.48 -27.84
N GLN A 242 -13.76 20.36 -27.29
CA GLN A 242 -14.83 20.99 -28.06
C GLN A 242 -14.30 22.32 -28.60
#